data_AF-A0A6N1VCP7-F1
#
_entry.id   AF-A0A6N1VCP7-F1
#
_cell.length_a   1.000
_cell.length_b   1.000
_cell.length_c   1.000
_cell.angle_alpha   90.00
_cell.angle_beta   90.00
_cell.angle_gamma   90.00
#
_symmetry.space_group_name_H-M   'P 1'
#
loop_
_entity.id
_entity.type
_entity.pdbx_description
1 polymer ?
#
loop_
_entity_poly.entity_id
_entity_poly.type
_entity_poly.pdbx_seq_one_letter_code
_entity_poly.pdbx_strand_id
1 'polypeptide(L)'
;MDTRNANDIRRLKRIHEMARRPLSLLALAHSGRERLKAQPLDALLVARDAATLAIRRERARGGSEHWSADFNRLLALKFARDRIRAEIARRGRLQRRKKPRTMPRLQCGNSTRA
;
A
#
# COMPACT_ATOMS: atom_id res chain seq x y z
N MET A 1 -2.27 -27.80 -10.21
CA MET A 1 -2.95 -26.80 -9.35
C MET A 1 -2.08 -25.56 -9.30
N ASP A 2 -2.56 -24.47 -9.90
CA ASP A 2 -1.75 -23.28 -10.14
C ASP A 2 -1.46 -22.51 -8.86
N THR A 3 -0.18 -22.47 -8.48
CA THR A 3 0.32 -21.78 -7.28
C THR A 3 0.00 -20.28 -7.27
N ARG A 4 -0.19 -19.66 -8.44
CA ARG A 4 -0.65 -18.27 -8.61
C ARG A 4 -2.06 -18.05 -8.05
N ASN A 5 -3.00 -18.94 -8.37
CA ASN A 5 -4.38 -18.85 -7.87
C ASN A 5 -4.45 -18.99 -6.34
N ALA A 6 -3.65 -19.88 -5.76
CA ALA A 6 -3.60 -20.05 -4.31
C ALA A 6 -3.10 -18.80 -3.56
N ASN A 7 -2.12 -18.09 -4.13
CA ASN A 7 -1.59 -16.86 -3.54
C ASN A 7 -2.57 -15.69 -3.65
N ASP A 8 -3.28 -15.56 -4.77
CA ASP A 8 -4.30 -14.52 -4.94
C ASP A 8 -5.48 -14.72 -3.97
N ILE A 9 -5.93 -15.96 -3.78
CA ILE A 9 -6.97 -16.29 -2.80
C ILE A 9 -6.52 -15.92 -1.38
N ARG A 10 -5.28 -16.26 -0.98
CA ARG A 10 -4.73 -15.89 0.33
C ARG A 10 -4.68 -14.37 0.51
N ARG A 11 -4.26 -13.64 -0.52
CA ARG A 11 -4.22 -12.17 -0.52
C ARG A 11 -5.62 -11.58 -0.33
N LEU A 12 -6.61 -12.05 -1.09
CA LEU A 12 -7.99 -11.59 -0.98
C LEU A 12 -8.59 -11.88 0.41
N LYS A 13 -8.36 -13.08 0.97
CA LYS A 13 -8.77 -13.42 2.33
C LYS A 13 -8.22 -12.42 3.35
N ARG A 14 -6.92 -12.10 3.25
CA ARG A 14 -6.26 -11.14 4.14
C ARG A 14 -6.85 -9.73 4.02
N ILE A 15 -7.13 -9.28 2.79
CA ILE A 15 -7.80 -7.99 2.54
C ILE A 15 -9.17 -7.96 3.22
N HIS A 16 -9.98 -9.00 3.02
CA HIS A 16 -11.34 -9.10 3.59
C HIS A 16 -11.34 -9.15 5.11
N GLU A 17 -10.40 -9.88 5.71
CA GLU A 17 -10.25 -10.02 7.15
C GLU A 17 -9.85 -8.68 7.80
N MET A 18 -8.82 -8.02 7.25
CA MET A 18 -8.40 -6.69 7.71
C MET A 18 -9.51 -5.64 7.54
N ALA A 19 -10.27 -5.70 6.44
CA ALA A 19 -11.39 -4.80 6.23
C ALA A 19 -12.58 -5.08 7.17
N ARG A 20 -12.71 -6.31 7.70
CA ARG A 20 -13.75 -6.65 8.70
C ARG A 20 -13.39 -6.12 10.08
N ARG A 21 -12.11 -6.17 10.44
CA ARG A 21 -11.58 -5.68 11.72
C ARG A 21 -10.52 -4.60 11.48
N PRO A 22 -10.93 -3.34 11.25
CA PRO A 22 -10.03 -2.28 10.82
C PRO A 22 -9.07 -1.78 11.91
N LEU A 23 -9.05 -2.37 13.11
CA LEU A 23 -8.18 -1.93 14.19
C LEU A 23 -6.69 -1.91 13.79
N SER A 24 -6.27 -2.90 13.00
CA SER A 24 -4.91 -2.96 12.46
C SER A 24 -4.61 -1.81 11.48
N LEU A 25 -5.61 -1.37 10.70
CA LEU A 25 -5.50 -0.22 9.80
C LEU A 25 -5.44 1.09 10.59
N LEU A 26 -6.23 1.21 11.65
CA LEU A 26 -6.21 2.36 12.54
C LEU A 26 -4.87 2.46 13.29
N ALA A 27 -4.35 1.34 13.79
CA ALA A 27 -3.03 1.29 14.40
C ALA A 27 -1.93 1.75 13.42
N LEU A 28 -2.02 1.41 12.14
CA LEU A 28 -1.10 1.92 11.12
C LEU A 28 -1.25 3.43 10.91
N ALA A 29 -2.47 3.97 10.99
CA ALA A 29 -2.75 5.40 10.87
C ALA A 29 -2.08 6.23 11.97
N HIS A 30 -2.12 5.71 13.21
CA HIS A 30 -1.56 6.34 14.40
C HIS A 30 -0.09 5.99 14.64
N SER A 31 0.44 4.97 13.97
CA SER A 31 1.85 4.59 14.12
C SER A 31 2.82 5.67 13.65
N GLY A 32 3.95 5.79 14.36
CA GLY A 32 5.07 6.63 13.93
C GLY A 32 5.56 6.25 12.54
N ARG A 33 6.16 7.21 11.82
CA ARG A 33 6.60 7.03 10.43
C ARG A 33 7.53 5.83 10.27
N GLU A 34 8.44 5.60 11.23
CA GLU A 34 9.42 4.51 11.18
C GLU A 34 8.76 3.12 11.16
N ARG A 35 7.65 2.94 11.88
CA ARG A 35 6.90 1.67 11.88
C ARG A 35 6.26 1.40 10.53
N LEU A 36 5.80 2.45 9.84
CA LEU A 36 5.26 2.37 8.48
C LEU A 36 6.38 2.09 7.46
N LYS A 37 7.59 2.60 7.67
CA LYS A 37 8.77 2.31 6.83
C LYS A 37 9.26 0.87 6.99
N ALA A 38 9.18 0.30 8.18
CA ALA A 38 9.61 -1.08 8.45
C ALA A 38 8.68 -2.14 7.82
N GLN A 39 7.43 -1.80 7.53
CA GLN A 39 6.47 -2.73 6.89
C GLN A 39 6.92 -3.15 5.48
N PRO A 40 6.76 -4.42 5.09
CA PRO A 40 7.03 -4.86 3.72
C PRO A 40 6.03 -4.24 2.73
N LEU A 41 6.48 -4.02 1.49
CA LEU A 41 5.67 -3.34 0.46
C LEU A 41 4.36 -4.10 0.16
N ASP A 42 4.42 -5.43 0.09
CA ASP A 42 3.25 -6.27 -0.16
C ASP A 42 2.21 -6.15 0.96
N ALA A 43 2.64 -6.07 2.21
CA ALA A 43 1.74 -5.83 3.33
C ALA A 43 1.09 -4.45 3.26
N LEU A 44 1.82 -3.42 2.82
CA LEU A 44 1.26 -2.08 2.60
C LEU A 44 0.24 -2.06 1.46
N LEU A 45 0.48 -2.83 0.38
CA LEU A 45 -0.48 -2.96 -0.72
C LEU A 45 -1.78 -3.64 -0.25
N VAL A 46 -1.66 -4.73 0.53
CA VAL A 46 -2.81 -5.39 1.16
C VAL A 46 -3.55 -4.44 2.10
N ALA A 47 -2.83 -3.70 2.94
CA ALA A 47 -3.43 -2.75 3.88
C ALA A 47 -4.15 -1.60 3.15
N ARG A 48 -3.62 -1.10 2.04
CA ARG A 48 -4.27 -0.10 1.17
C ARG A 48 -5.60 -0.62 0.61
N ASP A 49 -5.58 -1.83 0.09
CA ASP A 49 -6.76 -2.45 -0.52
C ASP A 49 -7.81 -2.75 0.56
N ALA A 50 -7.39 -3.25 1.71
CA ALA A 50 -8.23 -3.46 2.89
C ALA A 50 -8.85 -2.15 3.41
N ALA A 51 -8.08 -1.06 3.49
CA ALA A 51 -8.61 0.24 3.90
C ALA A 51 -9.65 0.78 2.92
N THR A 52 -9.44 0.56 1.61
CA THR A 52 -10.43 0.94 0.58
C THR A 52 -11.72 0.15 0.74
N LEU A 53 -11.63 -1.17 0.97
CA LEU A 53 -12.78 -2.03 1.21
C LEU A 53 -13.50 -1.67 2.52
N ALA A 54 -12.76 -1.38 3.59
CA ALA A 54 -13.31 -0.94 4.88
C ALA A 54 -14.11 0.36 4.73
N ILE A 55 -13.57 1.36 4.02
CA ILE A 55 -14.28 2.62 3.72
C ILE A 55 -15.58 2.37 2.96
N ARG A 56 -15.57 1.46 1.97
CA ARG A 56 -16.79 1.11 1.22
C ARG A 56 -17.84 0.48 2.13
N ARG A 57 -17.43 -0.45 3.01
CA ARG A 57 -18.31 -1.08 4.00
C ARG A 57 -18.89 -0.09 4.99
N GLU A 58 -18.06 0.81 5.53
CA GLU A 58 -18.48 1.84 6.48
C GLU A 58 -19.53 2.78 5.86
N ARG A 59 -19.31 3.21 4.60
CA ARG A 59 -20.29 4.00 3.86
C ARG A 59 -21.60 3.25 3.59
N ALA A 60 -21.52 1.97 3.25
CA ALA A 60 -22.68 1.14 2.97
C ALA A 60 -23.53 0.86 4.22
N ARG A 61 -22.92 0.92 5.41
CA ARG A 61 -23.62 0.76 6.69
C ARG A 61 -24.59 1.92 6.98
N GLY A 62 -24.31 3.11 6.44
CA GLY A 62 -25.05 4.33 6.78
C GLY A 62 -24.79 4.77 8.22
N GLY A 63 -25.08 6.02 8.57
CA GLY A 63 -25.05 6.48 9.97
C GLY A 63 -26.30 5.98 10.68
N SER A 64 -26.24 4.78 11.26
CA SER A 64 -27.44 4.09 11.73
C SER A 64 -27.81 4.39 13.19
N GLU A 65 -26.86 4.79 14.04
CA GLU A 65 -27.10 5.01 15.48
C GLU A 65 -26.21 6.12 16.09
N HIS A 66 -24.94 6.24 15.69
CA HIS A 66 -24.00 7.19 16.27
C HIS A 66 -23.17 7.90 15.20
N TRP A 67 -23.84 8.84 14.52
CA TRP A 67 -23.27 9.56 13.37
C TRP A 67 -21.86 10.12 13.60
N SER A 68 -21.59 10.68 14.78
CA SER A 68 -20.26 11.20 15.13
C SER A 68 -19.20 10.10 15.23
N ALA A 69 -19.52 8.96 15.85
CA ALA A 69 -18.62 7.83 15.98
C ALA A 69 -18.34 7.18 14.60
N ASP A 70 -19.37 7.01 13.78
CA ASP A 70 -19.27 6.46 12.43
C ASP A 70 -18.45 7.39 11.51
N PHE A 71 -18.67 8.71 11.63
CA PHE A 71 -17.88 9.71 10.92
C PHE A 71 -16.41 9.71 11.34
N ASN A 72 -16.13 9.65 12.65
CA ASN A 72 -14.76 9.60 13.17
C ASN A 72 -14.02 8.35 12.70
N ARG A 73 -14.70 7.21 12.71
CA ARG A 73 -14.17 5.95 12.19
C ARG A 73 -13.86 6.04 10.70
N LEU A 74 -14.77 6.61 9.92
CA LEU A 74 -14.58 6.84 8.49
C LEU A 74 -13.41 7.78 8.20
N LEU A 75 -13.26 8.86 8.98
CA LEU A 75 -12.16 9.81 8.85
C LEU A 75 -10.82 9.15 9.17
N ALA A 76 -10.76 8.38 10.26
CA ALA A 76 -9.56 7.65 10.65
C ALA A 76 -9.15 6.61 9.58
N LEU A 77 -10.12 5.92 8.97
CA LEU A 77 -9.87 5.00 7.85
C LEU A 77 -9.33 5.71 6.60
N LYS A 78 -9.87 6.88 6.25
CA LYS A 78 -9.35 7.70 5.14
C LYS A 78 -7.91 8.13 5.42
N PHE A 79 -7.64 8.62 6.63
CA PHE A 79 -6.31 9.03 7.04
C PHE A 79 -5.30 7.87 6.99
N ALA A 80 -5.69 6.68 7.47
CA ALA A 80 -4.89 5.46 7.37
C ALA A 80 -4.53 5.14 5.91
N ARG A 81 -5.54 5.13 5.03
CA ARG A 81 -5.37 4.86 3.60
C ARG A 81 -4.40 5.86 2.96
N ASP A 82 -4.54 7.14 3.27
CA ASP A 82 -3.75 8.20 2.63
C ASP A 82 -2.30 8.17 3.11
N ARG A 83 -2.04 7.87 4.38
CA ARG A 83 -0.68 7.60 4.89
C ARG A 83 -0.03 6.40 4.21
N ILE A 84 -0.76 5.29 4.09
CA ILE A 84 -0.26 4.09 3.39
C ILE A 84 0.04 4.41 1.92
N ARG A 85 -0.85 5.13 1.23
CA ARG A 85 -0.65 5.56 -0.16
C ARG A 85 0.58 6.45 -0.30
N ALA A 86 0.78 7.42 0.59
CA ALA A 86 1.93 8.29 0.58
C ALA A 86 3.24 7.52 0.75
N GLU A 87 3.28 6.52 1.64
CA GLU A 87 4.45 5.68 1.84
C GLU A 87 4.76 4.79 0.64
N ILE A 88 3.74 4.15 0.05
CA ILE A 88 3.90 3.38 -1.20
C ILE A 88 4.44 4.27 -2.32
N ALA A 89 3.86 5.46 -2.50
CA ALA A 89 4.31 6.41 -3.52
C ALA A 89 5.76 6.87 -3.28
N ARG A 90 6.14 7.11 -2.01
CA ARG A 90 7.51 7.46 -1.62
C ARG A 90 8.49 6.34 -2.00
N ARG A 91 8.16 5.08 -1.73
CA ARG A 91 8.99 3.92 -2.11
C ARG A 91 9.10 3.76 -3.62
N GLY A 92 8.01 3.95 -4.36
CA GLY A 92 8.03 3.92 -5.84
C GLY A 92 8.92 5.02 -6.44
N ARG A 93 8.90 6.24 -5.88
CA ARG A 93 9.80 7.34 -6.28
C ARG A 93 11.27 7.01 -5.98
N LEU A 94 11.57 6.41 -4.82
CA LEU A 94 12.92 5.98 -4.47
C LEU A 94 13.45 4.89 -5.41
N GLN A 95 12.62 3.93 -5.82
CA GLN A 95 13.01 2.92 -6.80
C GLN A 95 13.28 3.53 -8.18
N ARG A 96 12.46 4.48 -8.64
CA ARG A 96 12.69 5.19 -9.90
C ARG A 96 14.00 5.98 -9.92
N ARG A 97 14.41 6.57 -8.78
CA ARG A 97 15.70 7.25 -8.63
C ARG A 97 16.90 6.31 -8.61
N LYS A 98 16.70 5.03 -8.26
CA LYS A 98 17.75 4.00 -8.21
C LYS A 98 18.00 3.26 -9.52
N LYS A 99 17.20 3.48 -10.59
CA LYS A 99 17.56 2.94 -11.91
C LYS A 99 18.93 3.50 -12.30
N PRO A 100 19.94 2.66 -12.57
CA PRO A 100 21.15 3.16 -13.20
C PRO A 100 20.73 3.79 -14.52
N ARG A 101 21.18 5.02 -14.78
CA ARG A 101 21.27 5.48 -16.16
C ARG A 101 22.20 4.49 -16.84
N THR A 102 21.64 3.50 -17.54
CA THR A 102 22.38 2.75 -18.54
C THR A 102 22.77 3.78 -19.58
N MET A 103 23.91 4.44 -19.38
CA MET A 103 24.56 5.18 -20.44
C MET A 103 24.77 4.14 -21.56
N PRO A 104 24.27 4.36 -22.79
CA PRO A 104 24.70 3.54 -23.89
C PRO A 104 26.22 3.66 -23.92
N ARG A 105 26.91 2.54 -23.75
CA ARG A 105 28.35 2.48 -23.93
C ARG A 105 28.58 2.76 -25.42
N LEU A 106 28.82 4.02 -25.76
CA LEU A 106 29.36 4.38 -27.07
C LEU A 106 30.70 3.64 -27.14
N GLN A 107 30.74 2.55 -27.88
CA GLN A 107 31.99 1.95 -28.32
C GLN A 107 32.66 2.96 -29.25
N CYS A 108 33.38 3.92 -28.66
CA CYS A 108 34.42 4.66 -29.35
C CYS A 108 35.59 3.67 -29.57
N GLY A 109 35.43 2.79 -30.55
CA GLY A 109 36.55 2.07 -31.13
C GLY A 109 37.15 2.95 -32.22
N ASN A 110 38.10 3.80 -31.85
CA ASN A 110 38.99 4.44 -32.83
C ASN A 110 40.45 4.10 -32.51
N SER A 111 41.18 3.76 -33.58
CA SER A 111 42.64 3.69 -33.71
C SER A 111 43.28 2.44 -33.07
N THR A 112 44.17 1.66 -33.72
CA THR A 112 45.26 2.01 -34.64
C THR A 112 45.87 0.74 -35.28
N ARG A 113 46.30 0.86 -36.54
CA ARG A 113 47.49 0.27 -37.20
C ARG A 113 47.79 -1.23 -37.07
N ALA A 114 47.75 -1.94 -38.20
CA ALA A 114 48.94 -2.45 -38.91
C ALA A 114 48.56 -2.76 -40.37
#